data_AF-A0A660VHR6-F1
#
_entry.id   AF-A0A660VHR6-F1
#
_cell.length_a   1.000
_cell.length_b   1.000
_cell.length_c   1.000
_cell.angle_alpha   90.00
_cell.angle_beta   90.00
_cell.angle_gamma   90.00
#
_symmetry.space_group_name_H-M   'P 1'
#
loop_
_entity.id
_entity.type
_entity.pdbx_description
1 polymer ?
#
loop_
_entity_poly.entity_id
_entity_poly.type
_entity_poly.pdbx_seq_one_letter_code
_entity_poly.pdbx_strand_id
1 'polypeptide(L)'
;MHPILLIVDGEPRVFHALRRTLQREQLELMYAESGDDALEQLVHFPAAAVLADEDIPGMTGTQLLAIVRRRWPDSVRMLLTGRAGVELADEALKQGQLSRVFIKPCDDAELIVAIRESLQQRAAELSGRPPAAPPPSGLTTDTDTPTHAPKMTLGSDLPLPDMTLPGKLPLDDATPSEIQLDGVADDEDVDALLADLRRSLDDLAG
;
A
#
# COMPACT_ATOMS: atom_id res chain seq x y z
N MET A 1 -12.97 -7.73 1.38
CA MET A 1 -11.81 -7.27 2.15
C MET A 1 -11.49 -5.88 1.65
N HIS A 2 -11.33 -4.89 2.53
CA HIS A 2 -10.97 -3.54 2.11
C HIS A 2 -9.46 -3.48 1.83
N PRO A 3 -8.99 -2.70 0.84
CA PRO A 3 -7.56 -2.55 0.62
C PRO A 3 -6.92 -1.81 1.80
N ILE A 4 -5.78 -2.33 2.25
CA ILE A 4 -4.98 -1.74 3.30
C ILE A 4 -4.08 -0.64 2.72
N LEU A 5 -4.10 0.54 3.33
CA LEU A 5 -3.15 1.63 3.11
C LEU A 5 -2.27 1.79 4.35
N LEU A 6 -0.97 1.51 4.19
CA LEU A 6 0.03 1.77 5.21
C LEU A 6 0.52 3.21 5.08
N ILE A 7 0.43 3.98 6.17
CA ILE A 7 0.94 5.34 6.26
C ILE A 7 2.19 5.32 7.13
N VAL A 8 3.30 5.87 6.61
CA VAL A 8 4.59 5.90 7.30
C VAL A 8 5.02 7.35 7.49
N ASP A 9 5.03 7.81 8.73
CA ASP A 9 5.39 9.18 9.08
C ASP A 9 5.90 9.21 10.53
N GLY A 10 6.98 9.93 10.81
CA GLY A 10 7.52 10.05 12.17
C GLY A 10 6.62 10.83 13.14
N GLU A 11 5.54 11.45 12.63
CA GLU A 11 4.60 12.24 13.41
C GLU A 11 3.19 11.59 13.43
N PRO A 12 2.74 11.03 14.57
CA PRO A 12 1.40 10.43 14.71
C PRO A 12 0.26 11.39 14.37
N ARG A 13 0.50 12.71 14.48
CA ARG A 13 -0.47 13.76 14.12
C ARG A 13 -0.82 13.74 12.64
N VAL A 14 0.13 13.41 11.76
CA VAL A 14 -0.09 13.31 10.31
C VAL A 14 -1.01 12.13 10.02
N PHE A 15 -0.77 10.97 10.65
CA PHE A 15 -1.67 9.82 10.55
C PHE A 15 -3.10 10.17 10.99
N HIS A 16 -3.27 10.85 12.13
CA HIS A 16 -4.60 11.27 12.58
C HIS A 16 -5.29 12.25 11.64
N ALA A 17 -4.53 13.15 11.00
CA ALA A 17 -5.08 14.04 9.97
C ALA A 17 -5.56 13.24 8.75
N LEU A 18 -4.69 12.39 8.20
CA LEU A 18 -4.99 11.53 7.05
C LEU A 18 -6.15 10.58 7.32
N ARG A 19 -6.24 10.01 8.53
CA ARG A 19 -7.36 9.16 8.94
C ARG A 19 -8.70 9.91 8.89
N ARG A 20 -8.72 11.19 9.27
CA ARG A 20 -9.95 12.02 9.15
C ARG A 20 -10.27 12.34 7.70
N THR A 21 -9.27 12.63 6.88
CA THR A 21 -9.41 12.90 5.45
C THR A 21 -9.96 11.66 4.72
N LEU A 22 -9.44 10.47 5.04
CA LEU A 22 -9.77 9.21 4.38
C LEU A 22 -10.93 8.44 5.03
N GLN A 23 -11.58 8.98 6.07
CA GLN A 23 -12.62 8.27 6.84
C GLN A 23 -13.83 7.78 6.00
N ARG A 24 -14.08 8.44 4.86
CA ARG A 24 -15.17 8.09 3.93
C ARG A 24 -14.75 7.10 2.86
N GLU A 25 -13.45 6.84 2.74
CA GLU A 25 -12.93 5.83 1.83
C GLU A 25 -13.05 4.46 2.48
N GLN A 26 -13.32 3.45 1.66
CA GLN A 26 -13.48 2.07 2.09
C GLN A 26 -12.10 1.41 2.22
N LEU A 27 -11.24 1.97 3.08
CA LEU A 27 -9.85 1.58 3.29
C LEU A 27 -9.63 1.14 4.73
N GLU A 28 -8.77 0.15 4.91
CA GLU A 28 -8.17 -0.15 6.20
C GLU A 28 -6.85 0.63 6.31
N LEU A 29 -6.67 1.41 7.38
CA LEU A 29 -5.48 2.25 7.56
C LEU A 29 -4.56 1.64 8.61
N MET A 30 -3.30 1.45 8.24
CA MET A 30 -2.21 1.09 9.14
C MET A 30 -1.26 2.27 9.31
N TYR A 31 -0.56 2.31 10.43
CA TYR A 31 0.40 3.35 10.76
C TYR A 31 1.72 2.73 11.16
N ALA A 32 2.81 3.26 10.61
CA ALA A 32 4.16 3.00 11.08
C ALA A 32 4.89 4.32 11.36
N GLU A 33 5.64 4.34 12.46
CA GLU A 33 6.40 5.54 12.88
C GLU A 33 7.80 5.61 12.27
N SER A 34 8.29 4.51 11.69
CA SER A 34 9.62 4.39 11.09
C SER A 34 9.62 3.47 9.88
N GLY A 35 10.69 3.50 9.10
CA GLY A 35 10.86 2.57 7.97
C GLY A 35 10.93 1.12 8.40
N ASP A 36 11.61 0.83 9.52
CA ASP A 36 11.75 -0.54 10.04
C ASP A 36 10.41 -1.10 10.50
N ASP A 37 9.65 -0.31 11.27
CA ASP A 37 8.28 -0.64 11.70
C ASP A 37 7.35 -0.88 10.50
N ALA A 38 7.47 -0.04 9.46
CA ALA A 38 6.69 -0.22 8.23
C ALA A 38 7.00 -1.55 7.54
N LEU A 39 8.27 -1.93 7.46
CA LEU A 39 8.70 -3.16 6.80
C LEU A 39 8.30 -4.40 7.60
N GLU A 40 8.41 -4.37 8.93
CA GLU A 40 7.91 -5.42 9.82
C GLU A 40 6.40 -5.61 9.64
N GLN A 41 5.63 -4.51 9.65
CA GLN A 41 4.19 -4.56 9.41
C GLN A 41 3.83 -5.12 8.03
N LEU A 42 4.60 -4.80 6.98
CA LEU A 42 4.36 -5.33 5.63
C LEU A 42 4.63 -6.83 5.49
N VAL A 43 5.47 -7.42 6.35
CA VAL A 43 5.67 -8.87 6.42
C VAL A 43 4.38 -9.56 6.86
N HIS A 44 3.75 -9.04 7.91
CA HIS A 44 2.53 -9.61 8.48
C HIS A 44 1.27 -9.25 7.69
N PHE A 45 1.19 -8.02 7.19
CA PHE A 45 0.01 -7.47 6.55
C PHE A 45 0.39 -6.77 5.24
N PRO A 46 0.41 -7.49 4.10
CA PRO A 46 0.71 -6.91 2.81
C PRO A 46 -0.25 -5.78 2.44
N ALA A 47 0.25 -4.54 2.38
CA ALA A 47 -0.57 -3.38 2.07
C ALA A 47 -0.84 -3.25 0.56
N ALA A 48 -2.04 -2.82 0.18
CA ALA A 48 -2.37 -2.50 -1.20
C ALA A 48 -1.68 -1.22 -1.68
N ALA A 49 -1.44 -0.29 -0.75
CA ALA A 49 -0.69 0.94 -0.98
C ALA A 49 0.15 1.31 0.25
N VAL A 50 1.28 1.98 0.00
CA VAL A 50 2.15 2.57 1.02
C VAL A 50 2.29 4.05 0.71
N LEU A 51 1.98 4.90 1.68
CA LEU A 51 2.17 6.35 1.65
C LEU A 51 3.22 6.74 2.70
N ALA A 52 4.41 7.13 2.26
CA ALA A 52 5.51 7.46 3.16
C ALA A 52 5.88 8.95 3.11
N ASP A 53 6.25 9.53 4.25
CA ASP A 53 7.06 10.75 4.28
C ASP A 53 8.49 10.45 3.78
N GLU A 54 9.16 11.44 3.21
CA GLU A 54 10.57 11.37 2.89
C GLU A 54 11.45 11.34 4.14
N ASP A 55 11.13 12.15 5.15
CA ASP A 55 11.89 12.27 6.39
C ASP A 55 11.27 11.40 7.49
N ILE A 56 11.65 10.12 7.53
CA ILE A 56 11.21 9.16 8.56
C ILE A 56 12.41 8.65 9.38
N PRO A 57 12.21 8.24 10.64
CA PRO A 57 13.27 7.62 11.43
C PRO A 57 13.85 6.36 10.77
N GLY A 58 15.17 6.24 10.80
CA GLY A 58 15.93 5.06 10.33
C GLY A 58 16.36 5.11 8.87
N MET A 59 15.50 5.56 7.95
CA MET A 59 15.78 5.61 6.50
C MET A 59 14.92 6.68 5.81
N THR A 60 15.17 6.99 4.54
CA THR A 60 14.28 7.88 3.78
C THR A 60 13.04 7.17 3.24
N GLY A 61 11.97 7.92 3.00
CA GLY A 61 10.76 7.42 2.32
C GLY A 61 11.06 6.80 0.96
N THR A 62 11.90 7.45 0.15
CA THR A 62 12.38 6.88 -1.11
C THR A 62 13.10 5.54 -0.95
N GLN A 63 13.97 5.38 0.05
CA GLN A 63 14.65 4.11 0.34
C GLN A 63 13.65 3.01 0.73
N LEU A 64 12.73 3.33 1.64
CA LEU A 64 11.65 2.43 2.03
C LEU A 64 10.86 1.95 0.80
N LEU A 65 10.39 2.89 -0.03
CA LEU A 65 9.57 2.57 -1.20
C LEU A 65 10.34 1.80 -2.28
N ALA A 66 11.66 1.96 -2.36
CA ALA A 66 12.52 1.14 -3.21
C ALA A 66 12.58 -0.33 -2.72
N ILE A 67 12.63 -0.56 -1.40
CA ILE A 67 12.51 -1.90 -0.82
C ILE A 67 11.12 -2.47 -1.09
N VAL A 68 10.07 -1.67 -0.89
CA VAL A 68 8.68 -2.08 -1.15
C VAL A 68 8.50 -2.51 -2.60
N ARG A 69 9.07 -1.78 -3.57
CA ARG A 69 9.05 -2.15 -4.98
C ARG A 69 9.64 -3.54 -5.25
N ARG A 70 10.67 -3.95 -4.50
CA ARG A 70 11.34 -5.25 -4.68
C ARG A 70 10.59 -6.40 -4.03
N ARG A 71 10.06 -6.20 -2.81
CA ARG A 71 9.42 -7.27 -2.02
C ARG A 71 7.91 -7.35 -2.22
N TRP A 72 7.23 -6.22 -2.37
CA TRP A 72 5.79 -6.12 -2.61
C TRP A 72 5.53 -5.31 -3.90
N PRO A 73 5.89 -5.85 -5.08
CA PRO A 73 5.83 -5.11 -6.36
C PRO A 73 4.41 -4.67 -6.73
N ASP A 74 3.40 -5.40 -6.24
CA ASP A 74 1.99 -5.11 -6.49
C ASP A 74 1.44 -4.00 -5.57
N SER A 75 2.17 -3.55 -4.56
CA SER A 75 1.77 -2.43 -3.71
C SER A 75 2.00 -1.11 -4.44
N VAL A 76 1.00 -0.22 -4.39
CA VAL A 76 1.17 1.16 -4.89
C VAL A 76 2.11 1.91 -3.96
N ARG A 77 3.10 2.61 -4.52
CA ARG A 77 4.13 3.31 -3.76
C ARG A 77 3.95 4.81 -3.92
N MET A 78 3.60 5.50 -2.85
CA MET A 78 3.30 6.92 -2.86
C MET A 78 4.21 7.65 -1.89
N LEU A 79 4.80 8.77 -2.32
CA LEU A 79 5.59 9.63 -1.46
C LEU A 79 4.80 10.90 -1.13
N LEU A 80 4.79 11.32 0.13
CA LEU A 80 4.22 12.58 0.60
C LEU A 80 5.32 13.40 1.27
N THR A 81 5.96 14.30 0.51
CA THR A 81 7.19 14.99 0.94
C THR A 81 7.02 16.50 1.02
N GLY A 82 7.82 17.18 1.84
CA GLY A 82 8.04 18.61 1.72
C GLY A 82 8.76 19.00 0.43
N ARG A 83 8.86 20.31 0.16
CA ARG A 83 9.50 20.85 -1.07
C ARG A 83 10.97 20.47 -1.23
N ALA A 84 11.65 20.16 -0.13
CA ALA A 84 13.07 19.78 -0.14
C ALA A 84 13.33 18.40 -0.79
N GLY A 85 12.34 17.50 -0.81
CA GLY A 85 12.47 16.14 -1.37
C GLY A 85 12.02 15.98 -2.83
N VAL A 86 11.56 17.06 -3.49
CA VAL A 86 10.90 16.98 -4.80
C VAL A 86 11.85 16.50 -5.90
N GLU A 87 13.10 16.96 -5.91
CA GLU A 87 14.07 16.62 -6.95
C GLU A 87 14.44 15.13 -6.92
N LEU A 88 14.59 14.57 -5.72
CA LEU A 88 14.84 13.14 -5.52
C LEU A 88 13.59 12.30 -5.88
N ALA A 89 12.41 12.79 -5.48
CA ALA A 89 11.14 12.15 -5.80
C ALA A 89 10.86 12.10 -7.31
N ASP A 90 11.21 13.15 -8.05
CA ASP A 90 11.08 13.21 -9.51
C ASP A 90 11.91 12.13 -10.21
N GLU A 91 13.13 11.91 -9.76
CA GLU A 91 14.00 10.86 -10.32
C GLU A 91 13.47 9.46 -9.97
N ALA A 92 13.06 9.25 -8.71
CA ALA A 92 12.46 8.00 -8.26
C ALA A 92 11.17 7.66 -9.02
N LEU A 93 10.34 8.67 -9.33
CA LEU A 93 9.14 8.52 -10.16
C LEU A 93 9.48 8.13 -11.60
N LYS A 94 10.47 8.79 -12.23
CA LYS A 94 10.92 8.47 -13.61
C LYS A 94 11.47 7.04 -13.73
N GLN A 95 12.13 6.55 -12.69
CA GLN A 95 12.64 5.19 -12.62
C GLN A 95 11.57 4.16 -12.22
N GLY A 96 10.32 4.61 -12.01
CA GLY A 96 9.18 3.79 -11.61
C GLY A 96 9.24 3.30 -10.15
N GLN A 97 10.22 3.76 -9.37
CA GLN A 97 10.35 3.42 -7.95
C GLN A 97 9.11 3.88 -7.20
N LEU A 98 8.60 5.05 -7.54
CA LEU A 98 7.34 5.60 -7.04
C LEU A 98 6.24 5.46 -8.09
N SER A 99 5.00 5.36 -7.64
CA SER A 99 3.80 5.45 -8.47
C SER A 99 3.22 6.87 -8.48
N ARG A 100 3.32 7.59 -7.36
CA ARG A 100 2.80 8.94 -7.15
C ARG A 100 3.71 9.72 -6.20
N VAL A 101 3.77 11.03 -6.37
CA VAL A 101 4.44 11.98 -5.46
C VAL A 101 3.45 13.09 -5.11
N PHE A 102 3.33 13.40 -3.83
CA PHE A 102 2.54 14.49 -3.28
C PHE A 102 3.47 15.46 -2.55
N ILE A 103 3.25 16.76 -2.76
CA ILE A 103 4.05 17.82 -2.13
C ILE A 103 3.23 18.42 -0.98
N LYS A 104 3.79 18.43 0.22
CA LYS A 104 3.20 19.11 1.39
C LYS A 104 3.29 20.65 1.22
N PRO A 105 2.22 21.42 1.51
CA PRO A 105 0.87 20.96 1.83
C PRO A 105 0.13 20.46 0.58
N CYS A 106 -0.52 19.31 0.69
CA CYS A 106 -1.33 18.71 -0.37
C CYS A 106 -2.82 18.98 -0.09
N ASP A 107 -3.62 19.13 -1.13
CA ASP A 107 -5.06 19.24 -1.01
C ASP A 107 -5.69 17.87 -0.69
N ASP A 108 -6.56 17.84 0.31
CA ASP A 108 -7.21 16.62 0.79
C ASP A 108 -8.01 15.91 -0.32
N ALA A 109 -8.73 16.66 -1.17
CA ALA A 109 -9.53 16.08 -2.24
C ALA A 109 -8.64 15.50 -3.35
N GLU A 110 -7.55 16.18 -3.69
CA GLU A 110 -6.56 15.67 -4.63
C GLU A 110 -5.93 14.36 -4.12
N LEU A 111 -5.55 14.31 -2.84
CA LEU A 111 -4.98 13.12 -2.22
C LEU A 111 -5.96 11.93 -2.25
N ILE A 112 -7.23 12.16 -1.87
CA ILE A 112 -8.28 11.13 -1.90
C ILE A 112 -8.46 10.58 -3.31
N VAL A 113 -8.59 11.46 -4.31
CA VAL A 113 -8.78 11.06 -5.70
C VAL A 113 -7.60 10.23 -6.19
N ALA A 114 -6.38 10.69 -5.95
CA ALA A 114 -5.18 10.01 -6.41
C ALA A 114 -4.99 8.63 -5.73
N ILE A 115 -5.28 8.50 -4.44
CA ILE A 115 -5.26 7.21 -3.74
C ILE A 115 -6.29 6.26 -4.35
N ARG A 116 -7.53 6.73 -4.55
CA ARG A 116 -8.61 5.93 -5.11
C ARG A 116 -8.28 5.43 -6.51
N GLU A 117 -7.82 6.32 -7.40
CA GLU A 117 -7.42 5.98 -8.75
C GLU A 117 -6.30 4.93 -8.76
N SER A 118 -5.30 5.10 -7.90
CA SER A 118 -4.16 4.19 -7.88
C SER A 118 -4.54 2.80 -7.37
N LEU A 119 -5.43 2.72 -6.38
CA LEU A 119 -5.98 1.44 -5.90
C LEU A 119 -6.88 0.76 -6.93
N GLN A 120 -7.70 1.53 -7.66
CA GLN A 120 -8.52 1.03 -8.75
C GLN A 120 -7.66 0.46 -9.89
N GLN A 121 -6.61 1.18 -10.28
CA GLN A 121 -5.66 0.73 -11.30
C GLN A 121 -4.98 -0.57 -10.88
N ARG A 122 -4.47 -0.64 -9.64
CA ARG A 122 -3.89 -1.86 -9.08
C ARG A 122 -4.87 -3.03 -9.13
N ALA A 123 -6.12 -2.81 -8.72
CA ALA A 123 -7.14 -3.86 -8.72
C ALA A 123 -7.44 -4.37 -10.15
N ALA A 124 -7.48 -3.48 -11.14
CA ALA A 124 -7.65 -3.85 -12.54
C ALA A 124 -6.46 -4.66 -13.08
N GLU A 125 -5.23 -4.26 -12.75
CA GLU A 125 -3.99 -4.95 -13.13
C GLU A 125 -3.94 -6.36 -12.54
N LEU A 126 -4.29 -6.53 -11.25
CA LEU A 126 -4.33 -7.83 -10.59
C LEU A 126 -5.46 -8.73 -11.08
N SER A 127 -6.62 -8.16 -11.47
CA SER A 127 -7.75 -8.93 -12.01
C SER A 127 -7.49 -9.45 -13.43
N GLY A 128 -6.59 -8.81 -14.19
CA GLY A 128 -6.19 -9.22 -15.54
C GLY A 128 -4.90 -10.05 -15.59
N ARG A 129 -4.19 -10.22 -14.47
CA ARG A 129 -2.92 -10.96 -14.38
C ARG A 129 -3.20 -12.38 -13.90
N PRO A 130 -2.69 -13.45 -14.54
CA PRO A 130 -2.62 -14.76 -13.88
C PRO A 130 -1.80 -14.59 -12.59
N PRO A 131 -2.12 -15.29 -11.48
CA PRO A 131 -1.49 -15.05 -10.18
C PRO A 131 0.02 -14.91 -10.34
N ALA A 132 0.55 -13.76 -9.93
CA ALA A 132 1.99 -13.55 -9.90
C ALA A 132 2.57 -14.66 -9.03
N ALA A 133 3.40 -15.52 -9.61
CA ALA A 133 4.07 -16.56 -8.86
C ALA A 133 4.77 -15.92 -7.65
N PRO A 134 4.71 -16.57 -6.46
CA PRO A 134 5.50 -16.13 -5.31
C PRO A 134 6.98 -16.01 -5.71
N PRO A 135 7.79 -15.17 -5.03
CA PRO A 135 9.20 -15.00 -5.36
C PRO A 135 9.88 -16.37 -5.49
N PRO A 136 10.80 -16.56 -6.46
CA PRO A 136 11.31 -17.88 -6.81
C PRO A 136 12.00 -18.52 -5.59
N SER A 137 11.29 -19.44 -4.94
CA SER A 137 11.91 -20.48 -4.13
C SER A 137 12.45 -21.51 -5.12
N GLY A 138 13.77 -21.49 -5.31
CA GLY A 138 14.59 -22.53 -5.95
C GLY A 138 13.96 -23.43 -7.02
N LEU A 139 14.43 -23.25 -8.27
CA LEU A 139 14.76 -24.30 -9.25
C LEU A 139 13.72 -25.44 -9.51
N THR A 140 13.06 -25.45 -10.67
CA THR A 140 13.26 -26.43 -11.77
C THR A 140 12.15 -26.41 -12.85
N THR A 141 12.62 -26.44 -14.10
CA THR A 141 12.15 -27.18 -15.30
C THR A 141 10.75 -26.96 -15.90
N ASP A 142 10.79 -26.31 -17.07
CA ASP A 142 10.46 -26.85 -18.40
C ASP A 142 9.00 -27.10 -18.87
N THR A 143 8.79 -26.56 -20.07
CA THR A 143 7.92 -26.97 -21.20
C THR A 143 6.41 -26.67 -21.24
N ASP A 144 6.11 -25.89 -22.30
CA ASP A 144 5.02 -26.03 -23.29
C ASP A 144 3.75 -25.14 -23.21
N THR A 145 3.47 -24.54 -24.37
CA THR A 145 2.33 -23.69 -24.77
C THR A 145 1.45 -24.57 -25.69
N PRO A 146 0.09 -24.54 -25.67
CA PRO A 146 -0.61 -23.52 -26.49
C PRO A 146 -2.09 -23.15 -26.16
N THR A 147 -2.42 -21.88 -26.49
CA THR A 147 -3.55 -21.43 -27.34
C THR A 147 -5.01 -21.86 -27.05
N HIS A 148 -5.95 -20.89 -26.83
CA HIS A 148 -6.99 -20.41 -27.78
C HIS A 148 -8.09 -19.56 -27.05
N ALA A 149 -8.53 -18.46 -27.69
CA ALA A 149 -9.60 -17.50 -27.28
C ALA A 149 -11.05 -18.11 -27.34
N PRO A 150 -12.19 -17.47 -26.94
CA PRO A 150 -12.65 -16.13 -27.40
C PRO A 150 -13.61 -15.29 -26.48
N LYS A 151 -14.02 -14.13 -27.02
CA LYS A 151 -14.96 -13.06 -26.59
C LYS A 151 -16.41 -13.52 -26.29
N MET A 152 -17.18 -12.74 -25.49
CA MET A 152 -18.63 -12.45 -25.65
C MET A 152 -19.11 -11.26 -24.76
N THR A 153 -20.33 -10.79 -25.01
CA THR A 153 -20.81 -9.38 -25.02
C THR A 153 -21.79 -9.01 -23.88
N LEU A 154 -21.87 -7.69 -23.62
CA LEU A 154 -22.89 -6.78 -23.02
C LEU A 154 -24.30 -7.29 -22.55
N GLY A 155 -24.74 -6.78 -21.39
CA GLY A 155 -26.15 -6.62 -20.97
C GLY A 155 -26.23 -5.95 -19.56
N SER A 156 -26.44 -4.63 -19.46
CA SER A 156 -27.72 -3.92 -19.24
C SER A 156 -28.35 -4.07 -17.84
N ASP A 157 -28.36 -2.92 -17.13
CA ASP A 157 -29.46 -2.37 -16.32
C ASP A 157 -29.85 -3.06 -14.99
N LEU A 158 -29.49 -2.42 -13.87
CA LEU A 158 -30.02 -2.70 -12.53
C LEU A 158 -30.28 -1.37 -11.76
N PRO A 159 -31.48 -1.19 -11.17
CA PRO A 159 -31.92 0.08 -10.59
C PRO A 159 -31.33 0.39 -9.21
N LEU A 160 -31.20 1.69 -8.92
CA LEU A 160 -30.77 2.25 -7.63
C LEU A 160 -31.82 1.97 -6.53
N PRO A 161 -31.42 1.55 -5.32
CA PRO A 161 -32.31 1.52 -4.16
C PRO A 161 -32.37 2.86 -3.42
N ASP A 162 -33.53 3.05 -2.83
CA ASP A 162 -34.11 4.22 -2.17
C ASP A 162 -33.32 4.73 -0.95
N MET A 163 -33.29 6.06 -0.80
CA MET A 163 -32.63 6.83 0.26
C MET A 163 -33.59 6.96 1.44
N THR A 164 -33.39 6.15 2.48
CA THR A 164 -33.96 6.41 3.81
C THR A 164 -32.85 6.41 4.86
N LEU A 165 -32.58 7.59 5.42
CA LEU A 165 -31.72 7.80 6.59
C LEU A 165 -32.49 7.42 7.87
N PRO A 166 -31.89 6.63 8.78
CA PRO A 166 -32.26 6.70 10.18
C PRO A 166 -31.08 7.20 11.03
N GLY A 167 -31.40 8.14 11.92
CA GLY A 167 -30.91 8.12 13.29
C GLY A 167 -29.46 8.53 13.54
N LYS A 168 -29.31 9.75 14.08
CA LYS A 168 -28.21 10.12 14.99
C LYS A 168 -27.99 9.00 16.02
N LEU A 169 -26.76 8.46 16.12
CA LEU A 169 -26.28 7.73 17.30
C LEU A 169 -25.01 8.40 17.87
N PRO A 170 -24.75 8.21 19.18
CA PRO A 170 -23.87 9.05 19.98
C PRO A 170 -22.38 8.76 19.75
N LEU A 171 -21.57 9.74 20.12
CA LEU A 171 -20.13 9.63 20.26
C LEU A 171 -19.84 8.79 21.51
N ASP A 172 -19.56 7.50 21.32
CA ASP A 172 -18.98 6.65 22.37
C ASP A 172 -17.46 6.58 22.21
N ASP A 173 -16.78 6.79 23.35
CA ASP A 173 -15.36 6.53 23.58
C ASP A 173 -15.01 5.08 23.22
N ALA A 174 -14.41 4.86 22.06
CA ALA A 174 -13.80 3.59 21.71
C ALA A 174 -12.30 3.66 22.01
N THR A 175 -11.90 2.96 23.08
CA THR A 175 -10.56 2.42 23.29
C THR A 175 -10.04 1.75 22.01
N PRO A 176 -8.72 1.73 21.74
CA PRO A 176 -8.17 1.13 20.53
C PRO A 176 -8.50 -0.37 20.53
N SER A 177 -9.44 -0.76 19.67
CA SER A 177 -9.82 -2.16 19.47
C SER A 177 -8.64 -2.93 18.90
N GLU A 178 -8.28 -4.03 19.58
CA GLU A 178 -7.38 -5.06 19.07
C GLU A 178 -7.80 -5.47 17.66
N ILE A 179 -6.85 -5.33 16.75
CA ILE A 179 -6.97 -5.69 15.34
C ILE A 179 -6.80 -7.22 15.27
N GLN A 180 -7.89 -7.95 15.02
CA GLN A 180 -7.84 -9.37 14.64
C GLN A 180 -7.85 -9.45 13.12
N LEU A 181 -6.67 -9.56 12.49
CA LEU A 181 -6.50 -9.74 11.05
C LEU A 181 -6.17 -11.21 10.76
N ASP A 182 -7.12 -11.94 10.17
CA ASP A 182 -6.89 -13.28 9.65
C ASP A 182 -6.04 -13.20 8.36
N GLY A 183 -4.80 -13.67 8.42
CA GLY A 183 -3.91 -13.73 7.27
C GLY A 183 -2.42 -13.79 7.59
N VAL A 184 -2.03 -14.35 8.73
CA VAL A 184 -0.62 -14.45 9.15
C VAL A 184 0.07 -15.52 8.29
N ALA A 185 1.14 -15.14 7.58
CA ALA A 185 2.07 -16.11 6.98
C ALA A 185 2.66 -17.01 8.08
N ASP A 186 2.97 -18.27 7.78
CA ASP A 186 3.53 -19.20 8.77
C ASP A 186 4.77 -18.59 9.46
N ASP A 187 4.91 -18.75 10.79
CA ASP A 187 5.94 -18.07 11.61
C ASP A 187 7.38 -18.24 11.07
N GLU A 188 7.68 -19.37 10.42
CA GLU A 188 9.01 -19.67 9.86
C GLU A 188 9.32 -18.84 8.60
N ASP A 189 8.30 -18.52 7.78
CA ASP A 189 8.43 -17.68 6.59
C ASP A 189 8.61 -16.19 6.96
N VAL A 190 7.96 -15.76 8.05
CA VAL A 190 8.08 -14.41 8.61
C VAL A 190 9.51 -14.14 9.10
N ASP A 191 10.08 -15.05 9.89
CA ASP A 191 11.44 -14.92 10.43
C ASP A 191 12.49 -14.85 9.31
N ALA A 192 12.33 -15.67 8.26
CA ALA A 192 13.19 -15.62 7.08
C ALA A 192 13.08 -14.28 6.33
N LEU A 193 11.86 -13.73 6.20
CA LEU A 193 11.63 -12.44 5.56
C LEU A 193 12.25 -11.29 6.37
N LEU A 194 12.10 -11.29 7.70
CA LEU A 194 12.69 -10.30 8.60
C LEU A 194 14.22 -10.37 8.59
N ALA A 195 14.80 -11.58 8.53
CA ALA A 195 16.24 -11.75 8.43
C ALA A 195 16.80 -11.22 7.10
N ASP A 196 16.12 -11.46 5.98
CA ASP A 196 16.51 -10.96 4.66
C ASP A 196 16.31 -9.44 4.54
N LEU A 197 15.27 -8.91 5.19
CA LEU A 197 15.01 -7.49 5.30
C LEU A 197 16.15 -6.78 6.03
N ARG A 198 16.54 -7.28 7.21
CA ARG A 198 17.68 -6.76 7.97
C ARG A 198 18.96 -6.71 7.14
N ARG A 199 19.24 -7.78 6.38
CA ARG A 199 20.40 -7.82 5.47
C ARG A 199 20.31 -6.77 4.36
N SER A 200 19.12 -6.57 3.78
CA SER A 200 18.90 -5.56 2.74
C SER A 200 19.06 -4.13 3.26
N LEU A 201 18.69 -3.89 4.52
CA LEU A 201 18.87 -2.60 5.19
C LEU A 201 20.35 -2.32 5.48
N ASP A 202 21.10 -3.33 5.95
CA ASP A 202 22.55 -3.23 6.18
C ASP A 202 23.31 -2.89 4.88
N ASP A 203 22.92 -3.48 3.74
CA ASP A 203 23.53 -3.23 2.43
C ASP A 203 23.25 -1.81 1.87
N LEU A 204 22.16 -1.15 2.29
CA LEU A 204 21.81 0.22 1.91
C LEU A 204 22.52 1.29 2.77
N ALA A 205 23.01 0.90 3.94
CA ALA A 205 23.68 1.78 4.90
C ALA A 205 25.21 1.83 4.75
N GLY A 206 25.80 0.96 3.91
CA GLY A 206 27.24 0.89 3.61
C GLY A 206 27.65 1.61 2.34
#